data_AF-A0A537F1E7-F1
#
_entry.id   AF-A0A537F1E7-F1
#
_cell.length_a   1.000
_cell.length_b   1.000
_cell.length_c   1.000
_cell.angle_alpha   90.00
_cell.angle_beta   90.00
_cell.angle_gamma   90.00
#
_symmetry.space_group_name_H-M   'P 1'
#
loop_
_entity.id
_entity.type
_entity.pdbx_description
1 polymer ?
#
loop_
_entity_poly.entity_id
_entity_poly.type
_entity_poly.pdbx_seq_one_letter_code
_entity_poly.pdbx_strand_id
1 'polypeptide(L)'
;MNWVWAEWLTIYHAIFSITIPILIVELYYPEARAKLWLSKNQRRLFQSLLLASIVAGFVGFPYFAPELLLWLPACVAAVVFLGWFAKRVPNNPLSQSTLKVAEWKLALLGTSAPLGFLVFFYSTIIPVAAITMAVGFLVALAYQNLLCRWSLRGFSDLQRLSIIAGALGFFMFFDFVLELNGVLGMSGVGVGFLVLVIMLRRRIVTAVRLDFHSVVPSFPTLQPTETTA
;
A
#
# COMPACT_ATOMS: atom_id res chain seq x y z
N MET A 1 1.21 11.15 26.86
CA MET A 1 1.31 10.90 25.41
C MET A 1 1.87 9.50 25.21
N ASN A 2 1.16 8.57 24.58
CA ASN A 2 1.71 7.23 24.33
C ASN A 2 2.49 7.27 23.01
N TRP A 3 3.82 7.36 23.07
CA TRP A 3 4.66 7.37 21.87
C TRP A 3 4.46 6.12 21.00
N VAL A 4 4.05 5.00 21.60
CA VAL A 4 3.62 3.77 20.90
C VAL A 4 2.45 4.06 19.97
N TRP A 5 1.46 4.84 20.42
CA TRP A 5 0.33 5.24 19.59
C TRP A 5 0.77 6.07 18.39
N ALA A 6 1.66 7.04 18.60
CA ALA A 6 2.16 7.91 17.53
C ALA A 6 2.90 7.10 16.44
N GLU A 7 3.70 6.12 16.86
CA GLU A 7 4.40 5.24 15.94
C GLU A 7 3.45 4.35 15.13
N TRP A 8 2.52 3.65 15.78
CA TRP A 8 1.56 2.79 15.08
C TRP A 8 0.67 3.59 14.14
N LEU A 9 0.25 4.80 14.52
CA LEU A 9 -0.50 5.68 13.65
C LEU A 9 0.33 6.13 12.44
N THR A 10 1.63 6.35 12.61
CA THR A 10 2.54 6.67 11.50
C THR A 10 2.64 5.50 10.52
N ILE A 11 2.80 4.27 11.03
CA ILE A 11 2.81 3.04 10.20
C ILE A 11 1.47 2.87 9.47
N TYR A 12 0.36 3.09 10.17
CA TYR A 12 -0.98 3.04 9.60
C TYR A 12 -1.12 4.01 8.40
N HIS A 13 -0.78 5.29 8.58
CA HIS A 13 -0.87 6.26 7.49
C HIS A 13 0.09 5.95 6.34
N ALA A 14 1.29 5.46 6.61
CA ALA A 14 2.23 5.04 5.57
C ALA A 14 1.65 3.92 4.68
N ILE A 15 0.89 2.99 5.26
CA ILE A 15 0.26 1.89 4.52
C ILE A 15 -1.03 2.37 3.84
N PHE A 16 -2.00 2.86 4.61
CA PHE A 16 -3.37 3.07 4.15
C PHE A 16 -3.59 4.39 3.41
N SER A 17 -2.81 5.43 3.72
CA SER A 17 -2.97 6.77 3.12
C SER A 17 -1.91 7.09 2.08
N ILE A 18 -0.84 6.29 1.98
CA ILE A 18 0.25 6.52 1.03
C ILE A 18 0.42 5.30 0.12
N THR A 19 0.81 4.15 0.68
CA THR A 19 1.19 2.97 -0.13
C THR A 19 0.02 2.40 -0.91
N ILE A 20 -1.14 2.17 -0.27
CA ILE A 20 -2.32 1.62 -0.93
C ILE A 20 -2.83 2.53 -2.06
N PRO A 21 -3.03 3.85 -1.86
CA PRO A 21 -3.42 4.75 -2.95
C PRO A 21 -2.44 4.74 -4.11
N ILE A 22 -1.13 4.76 -3.85
CA ILE A 22 -0.12 4.66 -4.91
C ILE A 22 -0.30 3.35 -5.69
N LEU A 23 -0.42 2.22 -5.01
CA LEU A 23 -0.58 0.93 -5.68
C LEU A 23 -1.91 0.82 -6.46
N ILE A 24 -3.01 1.35 -5.95
CA ILE A 24 -4.29 1.41 -6.68
C ILE A 24 -4.12 2.16 -7.99
N VAL A 25 -3.46 3.33 -7.91
CA VAL A 25 -3.22 4.19 -9.06
C VAL A 25 -2.28 3.52 -10.06
N GLU A 26 -1.22 2.85 -9.59
CA GLU A 26 -0.33 2.05 -10.44
C GLU A 26 -1.09 0.90 -11.12
N LEU A 27 -1.94 0.18 -10.40
CA LEU A 27 -2.77 -0.89 -10.95
C LEU A 27 -3.75 -0.37 -12.01
N TYR A 28 -4.31 0.83 -11.80
CA TYR A 28 -5.20 1.46 -12.76
C TYR A 28 -4.46 2.03 -13.98
N TYR A 29 -3.24 2.54 -13.82
CA TYR A 29 -2.45 3.14 -14.91
C TYR A 29 -1.07 2.47 -15.06
N PRO A 30 -1.00 1.25 -15.64
CA PRO A 30 0.26 0.51 -15.76
C PRO A 30 1.38 1.26 -16.49
N GLU A 31 1.02 2.00 -17.54
CA GLU A 31 1.96 2.77 -18.37
C GLU A 31 2.60 3.96 -17.64
N ALA A 32 1.99 4.40 -16.54
CA ALA A 32 2.46 5.54 -15.75
C ALA A 32 3.31 5.12 -14.55
N ARG A 33 3.43 3.82 -14.24
CA ARG A 33 4.18 3.30 -13.07
C ARG A 33 5.66 3.70 -13.07
N ALA A 34 6.29 3.70 -14.24
CA ALA A 34 7.71 3.99 -14.39
C ALA A 34 8.01 5.48 -14.65
N LYS A 35 6.98 6.33 -14.73
CA LYS A 35 7.11 7.75 -15.08
C LYS A 35 7.00 8.61 -13.83
N LEU A 36 7.70 9.73 -13.80
CA LEU A 36 7.45 10.75 -12.79
C LEU A 36 6.10 11.41 -13.08
N TRP A 37 5.16 11.29 -12.13
CA TRP A 37 3.81 11.83 -12.25
C TRP A 37 3.78 13.36 -12.19
N LEU A 38 4.72 13.94 -11.45
CA LEU A 38 4.81 15.39 -11.25
C LEU A 38 5.97 15.95 -12.05
N SER A 39 5.69 17.00 -12.82
CA SER A 39 6.73 17.84 -13.41
C SER A 39 7.59 18.49 -12.30
N LYS A 40 8.77 18.99 -12.67
CA LYS A 40 9.66 19.71 -11.73
C LYS A 40 8.96 20.89 -11.05
N ASN A 41 8.05 21.58 -11.73
CA ASN A 41 7.31 22.71 -11.18
C ASN A 41 6.23 22.25 -10.20
N GLN A 42 5.45 21.24 -10.58
CA GLN A 42 4.43 20.67 -9.69
C GLN A 42 5.07 20.08 -8.42
N ARG A 43 6.19 19.37 -8.54
CA ARG A 43 6.90 18.85 -7.37
C ARG A 43 7.33 19.97 -6.41
N ARG A 44 7.87 21.08 -6.94
CA ARG A 44 8.20 22.26 -6.12
C ARG A 44 6.96 22.84 -5.46
N LEU A 45 5.85 22.98 -6.19
CA LEU A 45 4.58 23.45 -5.64
C LEU A 45 4.11 22.58 -4.46
N PHE A 46 4.01 21.27 -4.64
CA PHE A 46 3.57 20.36 -3.57
C PHE A 46 4.53 20.33 -2.38
N GLN A 47 5.84 20.42 -2.60
CA GLN A 47 6.83 20.55 -1.52
C GLN A 47 6.65 21.87 -0.76
N SER A 48 6.44 22.98 -1.47
CA SER A 48 6.18 24.28 -0.84
C SER A 48 4.86 24.29 -0.07
N LEU A 49 3.80 23.67 -0.59
CA LEU A 49 2.52 23.55 0.10
C LEU A 49 2.62 22.71 1.37
N LEU A 50 3.37 21.60 1.33
CA LEU A 50 3.65 20.79 2.51
C LEU A 50 4.45 21.57 3.55
N LEU A 51 5.48 22.32 3.13
CA LEU A 51 6.25 23.15 4.05
C LEU A 51 5.38 24.26 4.65
N ALA A 52 4.56 24.90 3.83
CA ALA A 52 3.63 25.93 4.26
C ALA A 52 2.59 25.39 5.25
N SER A 53 2.06 24.18 5.04
CA SER A 53 1.11 23.57 5.98
C SER A 53 1.75 23.21 7.32
N ILE A 54 3.00 22.73 7.31
CA ILE A 54 3.77 22.48 8.53
C ILE A 54 3.99 23.79 9.30
N VAL A 55 4.47 24.85 8.63
CA VAL A 55 4.69 26.16 9.25
C VAL A 55 3.38 26.74 9.79
N ALA A 56 2.30 26.69 8.99
CA ALA A 56 0.98 27.14 9.42
C ALA A 56 0.47 26.35 10.64
N GLY A 57 0.76 25.04 10.71
CA GLY A 57 0.46 24.21 11.88
C GLY A 57 1.20 24.69 13.13
N PHE A 58 2.51 24.93 13.05
CA PHE A 58 3.30 25.44 14.18
C PHE A 58 2.88 26.85 14.62
N VAL A 59 2.51 27.72 13.68
CA VAL A 59 2.06 29.09 13.98
C VAL A 59 0.64 29.10 14.55
N GLY A 60 -0.27 28.31 13.96
CA GLY A 60 -1.67 28.25 14.37
C GLY A 60 -1.90 27.46 15.66
N PHE A 61 -1.02 26.50 15.96
CA PHE A 61 -1.05 25.68 17.17
C PHE A 61 0.30 25.76 17.89
N PRO A 62 0.61 26.92 18.50
CA PRO A 62 1.89 27.10 19.16
C PRO A 62 2.03 26.12 20.33
N TYR A 63 3.01 25.22 20.22
CA TYR A 63 3.33 24.25 21.25
C TYR A 63 4.70 24.56 21.83
N PHE A 64 4.73 25.21 22.99
CA PHE A 64 5.95 25.54 23.71
C PHE A 64 6.24 24.48 24.77
N ALA A 65 7.09 23.51 24.41
CA ALA A 65 7.66 22.56 25.35
C ALA A 65 9.18 22.77 25.41
N PRO A 66 9.81 22.78 26.61
CA PRO A 66 11.27 22.85 26.75
C PRO A 66 11.97 21.73 25.97
N GLU A 67 11.30 20.59 25.83
CA GLU A 67 11.77 19.40 25.15
C GLU A 67 11.74 19.51 23.62
N LEU A 68 11.07 20.52 23.05
CA LEU A 68 11.04 20.75 21.60
C LEU A 68 12.46 20.90 21.03
N LEU A 69 13.36 21.49 21.82
CA LEU A 69 14.77 21.66 21.47
C LEU A 69 15.50 20.31 21.30
N LEU A 70 15.03 19.25 21.97
CA LEU A 70 15.57 17.90 21.88
C LEU A 70 14.84 17.07 20.80
N TRP A 71 13.51 17.15 20.75
CA TRP A 71 12.70 16.34 19.83
C TRP A 71 12.81 16.80 18.37
N LEU A 72 12.94 18.11 18.12
CA LEU A 72 13.03 18.64 16.75
C LEU A 72 14.27 18.12 16.00
N PRO A 73 15.50 18.17 16.56
CA PRO A 73 16.66 17.54 15.95
C PRO A 73 16.50 16.03 15.76
N ALA A 74 15.88 15.32 16.72
CA ALA A 74 15.64 13.89 16.61
C ALA A 74 14.70 13.55 15.44
N CYS A 75 13.62 14.31 15.26
CA CYS A 75 12.71 14.17 14.12
C CYS A 75 13.43 14.45 12.79
N VAL A 76 14.24 15.52 12.72
CA VAL A 76 15.04 15.83 11.52
C VAL A 76 16.03 14.70 11.22
N ALA A 77 16.74 14.19 12.23
CA ALA A 77 17.65 13.08 12.09
C ALA A 77 16.94 11.81 11.61
N ALA A 78 15.75 11.51 12.14
CA ALA A 78 14.93 10.39 11.69
C ALA A 78 14.51 10.54 10.21
N VAL A 79 14.06 11.72 9.79
CA VAL A 79 13.69 11.98 8.38
C VAL A 79 14.90 11.85 7.46
N VAL A 80 16.06 12.40 7.86
CA VAL A 80 17.31 12.29 7.09
C VAL A 80 17.75 10.83 6.99
N PHE A 81 17.71 10.09 8.10
CA PHE A 81 18.03 8.67 8.15
C PHE A 81 17.11 7.87 7.22
N LEU A 82 15.79 8.08 7.29
CA LEU A 82 14.82 7.42 6.42
C LEU A 82 15.06 7.76 4.94
N GLY A 83 15.35 9.03 4.63
CA GLY A 83 15.66 9.46 3.26
C GLY A 83 16.96 8.85 2.72
N TRP A 84 17.96 8.68 3.57
CA TRP A 84 19.19 7.96 3.23
C TRP A 84 18.96 6.45 3.08
N PHE A 85 18.17 5.86 3.97
CA PHE A 85 17.86 4.43 3.98
C PHE A 85 17.03 4.04 2.74
N ALA A 86 16.06 4.88 2.37
CA ALA A 86 15.25 4.69 1.17
C ALA A 86 16.08 4.59 -0.11
N LYS A 87 17.22 5.31 -0.20
CA LYS A 87 18.12 5.22 -1.36
C LYS A 87 18.87 3.89 -1.47
N ARG A 88 18.91 3.10 -0.39
CA ARG A 88 19.58 1.79 -0.36
C ARG A 88 18.63 0.63 -0.63
N VAL A 89 17.33 0.89 -0.69
CA VAL A 89 16.34 -0.13 -1.05
C VAL A 89 16.49 -0.39 -2.54
N PRO A 90 16.81 -1.64 -2.97
CA PRO A 90 16.98 -1.95 -4.37
C PRO A 90 15.69 -1.71 -5.13
N ASN A 91 15.76 -0.90 -6.19
CA ASN A 91 14.66 -0.71 -7.11
C ASN A 91 14.62 -1.89 -8.08
N ASN A 92 14.01 -2.99 -7.65
CA ASN A 92 13.89 -4.16 -8.50
C ASN A 92 12.92 -3.84 -9.64
N PRO A 93 13.34 -3.98 -10.91
CA PRO A 93 12.42 -3.80 -12.03
C PRO A 93 11.25 -4.77 -11.88
N LEU A 94 10.10 -4.37 -12.42
CA LEU A 94 8.92 -5.21 -12.54
C LEU A 94 9.24 -6.40 -13.45
N SER A 95 9.91 -7.42 -12.90
CA SER A 95 10.20 -8.66 -13.59
C SER A 95 8.92 -9.47 -13.75
N GLN A 96 8.85 -10.31 -14.78
CA GLN A 96 7.77 -11.27 -14.94
C GLN A 96 7.61 -12.07 -13.64
N SER A 97 6.40 -12.05 -13.07
CA SER A 97 6.14 -12.69 -11.78
C SER A 97 6.38 -14.20 -11.89
N THR A 98 7.31 -14.69 -11.09
CA THR A 98 7.55 -16.14 -10.89
C THR A 98 7.04 -16.61 -9.53
N LEU A 99 6.38 -15.72 -8.77
CA LEU A 99 5.90 -16.00 -7.43
C LEU A 99 4.71 -16.97 -7.47
N LYS A 100 4.94 -18.20 -7.00
CA LYS A 100 3.92 -19.25 -6.86
C LYS A 100 3.16 -19.17 -5.53
N VAL A 101 2.63 -17.99 -5.19
CA VAL A 101 1.77 -17.80 -4.01
C VAL A 101 0.36 -17.51 -4.46
N ALA A 102 -0.60 -18.25 -3.89
CA ALA A 102 -2.02 -18.08 -4.20
C ALA A 102 -2.55 -16.72 -3.72
N GLU A 103 -3.39 -16.10 -4.53
CA GLU A 103 -4.01 -14.79 -4.29
C GLU A 103 -4.71 -14.69 -2.94
N TRP A 104 -5.46 -15.71 -2.52
CA TRP A 104 -6.17 -15.69 -1.24
C TRP A 104 -5.22 -15.65 -0.03
N LYS A 105 -4.03 -16.27 -0.10
CA LYS A 105 -3.03 -16.20 0.98
C LYS A 105 -2.46 -14.79 1.11
N LEU A 106 -2.30 -14.10 -0.01
CA LEU A 106 -1.88 -12.71 -0.05
C LEU A 106 -2.96 -11.77 0.47
N ALA A 107 -4.23 -12.06 0.18
CA ALA A 107 -5.35 -11.34 0.77
C ALA A 107 -5.38 -11.50 2.30
N LEU A 108 -5.19 -12.72 2.82
CA LEU A 108 -5.08 -12.92 4.27
C LEU A 108 -3.92 -12.16 4.88
N LEU A 109 -2.76 -12.14 4.22
CA LEU A 109 -1.61 -11.35 4.66
C LEU A 109 -1.91 -9.84 4.67
N GLY A 110 -2.69 -9.36 3.70
CA GLY A 110 -3.18 -7.99 3.68
C GLY A 110 -4.13 -7.69 4.85
N THR A 111 -5.08 -8.58 5.11
CA THR A 111 -6.06 -8.47 6.21
C THR A 111 -5.40 -8.52 7.59
N SER A 112 -4.29 -9.25 7.74
CA SER A 112 -3.59 -9.33 9.03
C SER A 112 -2.86 -8.04 9.42
N ALA A 113 -2.58 -7.13 8.48
CA ALA A 113 -1.96 -5.84 8.79
C ALA A 113 -2.85 -4.91 9.63
N PRO A 114 -4.10 -4.58 9.23
CA PRO A 114 -5.00 -3.78 10.06
C PRO A 114 -5.44 -4.52 11.33
N LEU A 115 -5.56 -5.85 11.30
CA LEU A 115 -5.84 -6.63 12.51
C LEU A 115 -4.70 -6.50 13.53
N GLY A 116 -3.45 -6.63 13.08
CA GLY A 116 -2.27 -6.41 13.91
C GLY A 116 -2.24 -4.98 14.45
N PHE A 117 -2.52 -3.99 13.61
CA PHE A 117 -2.66 -2.60 14.05
C PHE A 117 -3.68 -2.48 15.18
N LEU A 118 -4.90 -3.00 15.06
CA LEU A 118 -5.90 -2.90 16.14
C LEU A 118 -5.43 -3.57 17.45
N VAL A 119 -4.80 -4.73 17.36
CA VAL A 119 -4.27 -5.44 18.53
C VAL A 119 -3.23 -4.58 19.26
N PHE A 120 -2.26 -4.00 18.54
CA PHE A 120 -1.21 -3.19 19.15
C PHE A 120 -1.65 -1.76 19.50
N PHE A 121 -2.58 -1.20 18.73
CA PHE A 121 -3.13 0.15 18.89
C PHE A 121 -4.04 0.24 20.13
N TYR A 122 -4.84 -0.81 20.39
CA TYR A 122 -5.77 -0.86 21.52
C TYR A 122 -5.24 -1.71 22.70
N SER A 123 -3.96 -2.11 22.67
CA SER A 123 -3.38 -3.08 23.60
C SER A 123 -3.42 -2.61 25.08
N THR A 124 -4.54 -2.85 25.75
CA THR A 124 -4.61 -3.16 27.19
C THR A 124 -4.03 -4.54 27.49
N ILE A 125 -3.80 -5.36 26.45
CA ILE A 125 -3.29 -6.72 26.50
C ILE A 125 -1.83 -6.78 26.98
N ILE A 126 -0.99 -5.87 26.46
CA ILE A 126 0.40 -5.67 26.88
C ILE A 126 0.52 -4.26 27.45
N PRO A 127 0.41 -4.09 28.78
CA PRO A 127 0.45 -2.78 29.42
C PRO A 127 1.87 -2.16 29.47
N VAL A 128 2.89 -2.88 28.97
CA VAL A 128 4.29 -2.45 28.96
C VAL A 128 4.68 -1.97 27.56
N ALA A 129 4.81 -0.66 27.39
CA ALA A 129 5.12 -0.01 26.11
C ALA A 129 6.36 -0.63 25.41
N ALA A 130 7.44 -0.89 26.15
CA ALA A 130 8.66 -1.47 25.59
C ALA A 130 8.43 -2.89 25.01
N ILE A 131 7.60 -3.71 25.65
CA ILE A 131 7.28 -5.06 25.18
C ILE A 131 6.39 -4.98 23.93
N THR A 132 5.36 -4.14 23.96
CA THR A 132 4.48 -3.89 22.79
C THR A 132 5.30 -3.47 21.57
N MET A 133 6.32 -2.64 21.79
CA MET A 133 7.21 -2.16 20.76
C MET A 133 8.20 -3.20 20.27
N ALA A 134 8.80 -3.99 21.16
CA ALA A 134 9.64 -5.10 20.77
C ALA A 134 8.87 -6.12 19.91
N VAL A 135 7.66 -6.49 20.32
CA VAL A 135 6.79 -7.41 19.56
C VAL A 135 6.38 -6.79 18.23
N GLY A 136 5.96 -5.52 18.23
CA GLY A 136 5.60 -4.78 17.03
C GLY A 136 6.73 -4.71 16.00
N PHE A 137 7.94 -4.42 16.47
CA PHE A 137 9.15 -4.39 15.65
C PHE A 137 9.46 -5.77 15.05
N LEU A 138 9.36 -6.85 15.84
CA LEU A 138 9.55 -8.21 15.33
C LEU A 138 8.52 -8.59 14.26
N VAL A 139 7.25 -8.19 14.44
CA VAL A 139 6.20 -8.39 13.44
C VAL A 139 6.52 -7.60 12.17
N ALA A 140 6.88 -6.32 12.29
CA ALA A 140 7.26 -5.49 11.14
C ALA A 140 8.46 -6.07 10.38
N LEU A 141 9.49 -6.54 11.08
CA LEU A 141 10.63 -7.25 10.49
C LEU A 141 10.21 -8.55 9.80
N ALA A 142 9.27 -9.31 10.36
CA ALA A 142 8.75 -10.52 9.74
C ALA A 142 8.03 -10.21 8.42
N TYR A 143 7.18 -9.18 8.40
CA TYR A 143 6.52 -8.70 7.17
C TYR A 143 7.56 -8.22 6.15
N GLN A 144 8.53 -7.40 6.56
CA GLN A 144 9.58 -6.89 5.68
C GLN A 144 10.37 -8.05 5.05
N ASN A 145 10.84 -9.01 5.86
CA ASN A 145 11.60 -10.14 5.37
C ASN A 145 10.80 -11.01 4.40
N LEU A 146 9.52 -11.26 4.69
CA LEU A 146 8.64 -12.03 3.82
C LEU A 146 8.40 -11.32 2.49
N LEU A 147 8.02 -10.04 2.54
CA LEU A 147 7.71 -9.24 1.35
C LEU A 147 8.95 -8.98 0.50
N CYS A 148 10.12 -8.74 1.11
CA CYS A 148 11.39 -8.62 0.37
C CYS A 148 11.76 -9.94 -0.32
N ARG A 149 11.59 -11.09 0.36
CA ARG A 149 11.86 -12.40 -0.27
C ARG A 149 10.93 -12.67 -1.46
N TRP A 150 9.66 -12.26 -1.37
CA TRP A 150 8.70 -12.43 -2.46
C TRP A 150 8.88 -11.38 -3.56
N SER A 151 9.31 -10.16 -3.24
CA SER A 151 9.56 -9.12 -4.24
C SER A 151 10.72 -9.47 -5.16
N LEU A 152 11.71 -10.24 -4.68
CA LEU A 152 12.76 -10.82 -5.53
C LEU A 152 12.21 -11.73 -6.63
N ARG A 153 11.06 -12.38 -6.41
CA ARG A 153 10.40 -13.25 -7.39
C ARG A 153 9.39 -12.51 -8.28
N GLY A 154 9.14 -11.23 -7.98
CA GLY A 154 8.13 -10.39 -8.64
C GLY A 154 6.71 -10.71 -8.17
N PHE A 155 5.86 -9.68 -8.04
CA PHE A 155 4.43 -9.83 -7.82
C PHE A 155 3.67 -9.55 -9.11
N SER A 156 2.70 -10.39 -9.45
CA SER A 156 1.75 -10.09 -10.52
C SER A 156 0.77 -8.99 -10.08
N ASP A 157 0.13 -8.33 -11.03
CA ASP A 157 -0.86 -7.29 -10.73
C ASP A 157 -2.04 -7.83 -9.90
N LEU A 158 -2.47 -9.07 -10.15
CA LEU A 158 -3.50 -9.74 -9.35
C LEU A 158 -3.03 -10.05 -7.92
N GLN A 159 -1.77 -10.44 -7.75
CA GLN A 159 -1.19 -10.67 -6.43
C GLN A 159 -1.08 -9.37 -5.63
N ARG A 160 -0.66 -8.27 -6.26
CA ARG A 160 -0.66 -6.92 -5.65
C ARG A 160 -2.06 -6.50 -5.24
N LEU A 161 -3.02 -6.65 -6.16
CA LEU A 161 -4.42 -6.35 -5.89
C LEU A 161 -4.94 -7.20 -4.72
N SER A 162 -4.55 -8.46 -4.62
CA SER A 162 -5.00 -9.35 -3.55
C SER A 162 -4.53 -8.89 -2.17
N ILE A 163 -3.26 -8.47 -2.02
CA ILE A 163 -2.74 -7.90 -0.75
C ILE A 163 -3.55 -6.64 -0.38
N ILE A 164 -3.75 -5.73 -1.34
CA ILE A 164 -4.47 -4.48 -1.12
C ILE A 164 -5.94 -4.75 -0.78
N ALA A 165 -6.58 -5.64 -1.52
CA ALA A 165 -7.97 -6.03 -1.32
C ALA A 165 -8.18 -6.71 0.03
N GLY A 166 -7.20 -7.47 0.53
CA GLY A 166 -7.22 -8.01 1.88
C GLY A 166 -7.17 -6.93 2.96
N ALA A 167 -6.25 -5.97 2.80
CA ALA A 167 -6.10 -4.85 3.73
C ALA A 167 -7.34 -3.94 3.74
N LEU A 168 -7.88 -3.61 2.56
CA LEU A 168 -9.12 -2.85 2.42
C LEU A 168 -10.34 -3.66 2.84
N GLY A 169 -10.35 -4.97 2.61
CA GLY A 169 -11.46 -5.87 2.96
C GLY A 169 -11.77 -5.88 4.44
N PHE A 170 -10.74 -5.75 5.27
CA PHE A 170 -10.90 -5.51 6.69
C PHE A 170 -11.74 -4.25 6.98
N PHE A 171 -11.38 -3.11 6.37
CA PHE A 171 -12.10 -1.85 6.58
C PHE A 171 -13.47 -1.85 5.95
N MET A 172 -13.63 -2.44 4.77
CA MET A 172 -14.95 -2.59 4.14
C MET A 172 -15.91 -3.36 5.05
N PHE A 173 -15.44 -4.43 5.70
CA PHE A 173 -16.24 -5.13 6.71
C PHE A 173 -16.50 -4.26 7.94
N PHE A 174 -15.48 -3.57 8.44
CA PHE A 174 -15.59 -2.70 9.60
C PHE A 174 -16.56 -1.53 9.38
N ASP A 175 -16.65 -1.01 8.16
CA ASP A 175 -17.59 0.05 7.77
C ASP A 175 -19.05 -0.36 7.99
N PHE A 176 -19.41 -1.62 7.74
CA PHE A 176 -20.75 -2.13 8.08
C PHE A 176 -20.96 -2.19 9.59
N VAL A 177 -19.93 -2.60 10.35
CA VAL A 177 -20.00 -2.61 11.82
C VAL A 177 -20.21 -1.19 12.34
N LEU A 178 -19.50 -0.19 11.78
CA LEU A 178 -19.67 1.21 12.16
C LEU A 178 -21.08 1.74 11.86
N GLU A 179 -21.65 1.39 10.71
CA GLU A 179 -23.04 1.74 10.38
C GLU A 179 -24.03 1.17 11.39
N LEU A 180 -23.85 -0.11 11.75
CA LEU A 180 -24.67 -0.77 12.79
C LEU A 180 -24.50 -0.15 14.18
N ASN A 181 -23.38 0.55 14.41
CA ASN A 181 -23.11 1.29 15.64
C ASN A 181 -23.46 2.79 15.53
N GLY A 182 -24.23 3.20 14.50
CA GLY A 182 -24.79 4.54 14.37
C GLY A 182 -23.94 5.55 13.60
N VAL A 183 -22.83 5.14 12.98
CA VAL A 183 -22.03 6.01 12.11
C VAL A 183 -22.60 5.95 10.69
N LEU A 184 -23.50 6.89 10.38
CA LEU A 184 -24.26 6.90 9.13
C LEU A 184 -23.35 7.04 7.88
N GLY A 185 -23.64 6.24 6.86
CA GLY A 185 -23.04 6.32 5.52
C GLY A 185 -21.75 5.53 5.32
N MET A 186 -21.22 4.89 6.37
CA MET A 186 -20.00 4.08 6.30
C MET A 186 -20.18 2.86 5.41
N SER A 187 -21.33 2.18 5.49
CA SER A 187 -21.67 1.05 4.60
C SER A 187 -21.58 1.42 3.12
N GLY A 188 -21.97 2.65 2.74
CA GLY A 188 -21.83 3.17 1.39
C GLY A 188 -20.37 3.35 0.96
N VAL A 189 -19.51 3.81 1.87
CA VAL A 189 -18.05 3.89 1.64
C VAL A 189 -17.47 2.50 1.39
N GLY A 190 -17.82 1.52 2.23
CA GLY A 190 -17.38 0.13 2.08
C GLY A 190 -17.80 -0.47 0.74
N VAL A 191 -19.05 -0.25 0.31
CA VAL A 191 -19.54 -0.67 -1.01
C VAL A 191 -18.78 0.01 -2.14
N GLY A 192 -18.48 1.31 -2.02
CA GLY A 192 -17.70 2.06 -3.02
C GLY A 192 -16.31 1.46 -3.24
N PHE A 193 -15.60 1.12 -2.16
CA PHE A 193 -14.29 0.44 -2.26
C PHE A 193 -14.41 -0.98 -2.81
N LEU A 194 -15.48 -1.71 -2.49
CA LEU A 194 -15.73 -3.04 -3.04
C LEU A 194 -15.89 -2.98 -4.55
N VAL A 195 -16.67 -2.02 -5.05
CA VAL A 195 -16.84 -1.78 -6.49
C VAL A 195 -15.50 -1.44 -7.14
N LEU A 196 -14.70 -0.56 -6.54
CA LEU A 196 -13.37 -0.21 -7.04
C LEU A 196 -12.45 -1.44 -7.18
N VAL A 197 -12.39 -2.31 -6.16
CA VAL A 197 -11.58 -3.54 -6.19
C VAL A 197 -12.07 -4.49 -7.29
N ILE A 198 -13.38 -4.66 -7.44
CA ILE A 198 -13.96 -5.51 -8.50
C ILE A 198 -13.62 -4.94 -9.89
N MET A 199 -13.72 -3.62 -10.08
CA MET A 199 -13.38 -2.95 -11.34
C MET A 199 -11.90 -3.15 -11.70
N LEU A 200 -10.99 -2.96 -10.74
CA LEU A 200 -9.56 -3.20 -10.93
C LEU A 200 -9.28 -4.66 -11.30
N ARG A 201 -9.90 -5.61 -10.61
CA ARG A 201 -9.73 -7.04 -10.90
C ARG A 201 -10.15 -7.35 -12.34
N ARG A 202 -11.34 -6.90 -12.75
CA ARG A 202 -11.85 -7.10 -14.12
C ARG A 202 -10.88 -6.52 -15.15
N ARG A 203 -10.38 -5.30 -14.92
CA ARG A 203 -9.42 -4.66 -15.82
C ARG A 203 -8.13 -5.46 -15.97
N ILE A 204 -7.53 -5.90 -14.86
CA ILE A 204 -6.29 -6.68 -14.88
C ILE A 204 -6.50 -8.01 -15.61
N VAL A 205 -7.59 -8.73 -15.33
CA VAL A 205 -7.90 -10.00 -16.00
C VAL A 205 -8.08 -9.81 -17.51
N THR A 206 -8.79 -8.76 -17.92
CA THR A 206 -8.97 -8.45 -19.35
C THR A 206 -7.65 -8.10 -20.03
N ALA A 207 -6.79 -7.30 -19.39
CA ALA A 207 -5.47 -6.94 -19.93
C ALA A 207 -4.59 -8.17 -20.14
N VAL A 208 -4.50 -9.04 -19.14
CA VAL A 208 -3.74 -10.31 -19.24
C VAL A 208 -4.28 -11.20 -20.36
N ARG A 209 -5.61 -11.23 -20.57
CA ARG A 209 -6.23 -12.02 -21.63
C ARG A 209 -5.89 -11.48 -23.03
N LEU A 210 -5.86 -10.16 -23.20
CA LEU A 210 -5.53 -9.52 -24.49
C LEU A 210 -4.07 -9.72 -24.87
N ASP A 211 -3.15 -9.63 -23.90
CA ASP A 211 -1.72 -9.91 -24.12
C ASP A 211 -1.47 -11.37 -24.53
N PHE A 212 -2.28 -12.31 -24.03
CA PHE A 212 -2.17 -13.72 -24.42
C PHE A 212 -2.60 -13.95 -25.87
N HIS A 213 -3.60 -13.21 -26.36
CA HIS A 213 -4.10 -13.35 -27.73
C HIS A 213 -3.22 -12.66 -28.78
N SER A 214 -2.44 -11.64 -28.41
CA SER A 214 -1.51 -10.97 -29.34
C SER A 214 -0.22 -11.77 -29.60
N VAL A 215 0.10 -12.74 -28.75
CA VAL A 215 1.33 -13.56 -28.82
C VAL A 215 1.12 -14.88 -29.58
N VAL A 216 -0.13 -15.35 -29.77
CA VAL A 216 -0.41 -16.53 -30.59
C VAL A 216 -0.53 -16.09 -32.06
N PRO A 217 0.41 -16.44 -32.96
CA PRO A 217 0.22 -16.18 -34.37
C PRO A 217 -1.02 -16.96 -34.82
N SER A 218 -1.92 -16.31 -35.55
CA SER A 218 -2.95 -17.00 -36.31
C SER A 218 -2.27 -18.03 -37.19
N PHE A 219 -2.39 -19.31 -36.84
CA PHE A 219 -1.94 -20.39 -37.71
C PHE A 219 -2.65 -20.20 -39.06
N PRO A 220 -1.92 -20.11 -40.18
CA PRO A 220 -2.57 -20.08 -41.48
C PRO A 220 -3.34 -21.39 -41.64
N THR A 221 -4.65 -21.27 -41.77
CA THR A 221 -5.52 -22.34 -42.22
C THR A 221 -4.97 -22.85 -43.54
N LEU A 222 -4.40 -24.06 -43.53
CA LEU A 222 -4.02 -24.76 -44.75
C LEU A 222 -5.28 -24.88 -45.61
N GLN A 223 -5.32 -24.15 -46.73
CA GLN A 223 -6.35 -24.35 -47.72
C GLN A 223 -6.20 -25.78 -48.28
N PRO A 224 -7.29 -26.55 -48.37
CA PRO A 224 -7.23 -27.87 -48.96
C PRO A 224 -6.80 -27.70 -50.43
N THR A 225 -5.71 -28.37 -50.77
CA THR A 225 -5.19 -28.42 -52.12
C THR A 225 -6.25 -29.12 -52.97
N GLU A 226 -6.85 -28.38 -53.91
CA GLU A 226 -7.69 -28.96 -54.95
C GLU A 226 -6.82 -29.94 -55.76
N THR A 227 -6.96 -31.24 -55.50
CA THR A 227 -6.49 -32.28 -56.41
C THR A 227 -7.44 -32.34 -57.59
N THR A 228 -7.08 -31.66 -58.67
CA THR A 228 -7.52 -31.98 -60.03
C THR A 228 -6.69 -33.13 -60.58
N ALA A 229 -7.30 -34.33 -60.63
CA ALA A 229 -7.03 -35.38 -61.61
C ALA A 229 -8.13 -36.45 -61.52
#